data_AF-A0A367GE92-F1
#
_entry.id   AF-A0A367GE92-F1
#
_cell.length_a   1.000
_cell.length_b   1.000
_cell.length_c   1.000
_cell.angle_alpha   90.00
_cell.angle_beta   90.00
_cell.angle_gamma   90.00
#
_symmetry.space_group_name_H-M   'P 1'
#
loop_
_entity.id
_entity.type
_entity.pdbx_description
1 polymer ?
#
loop_
_entity_poly.entity_id
_entity_poly.type
_entity_poly.pdbx_seq_one_letter_code
_entity_poly.pdbx_strand_id
1 'polypeptide(L)'
;MSRGFNMWNYMTYHLVHDYFKAKKKKKTEIQNFEVKNYKAAQKAAEQWIKSVRKFAESSYGVHYPKELYYGATQVLLAVCAEIYRNDHTWNDHRKILVDYIINSGTDGVWFSDFKAATGADADVRKLIPLGWVDVDECGEFWTCLGRCLKKCRTPQSKYDELTTPLQRFIAAFAFCGPLQSSVETIGTRFLSRASDGVERAMHAPPPKVDVWGSGSSMEHIQKMKVIWDHLLNSSDGGREIDDPQLLLSMLIGKTITDIIMYGNIPAKDKLLEVEMVFAENRLELGTTAKEFVLDMANHGEAWKLVSQMMTPQGDQPPMFWQIAQIMSIKGNCKDELDNLIQEFMGFAYCFVSEIMKKYPNGGYDREKLLPYLKTLMPAEAPKN
;
A
#
# COMPACT_ATOMS: atom_id res chain seq x y z
N MET A 1 30.09 74.00 -25.91
CA MET A 1 29.53 72.68 -25.53
C MET A 1 30.26 72.19 -24.28
N SER A 2 29.68 72.36 -23.09
CA SER A 2 30.02 71.50 -21.95
C SER A 2 28.72 70.96 -21.38
N ARG A 3 28.44 69.69 -21.68
CA ARG A 3 27.29 68.98 -21.10
C ARG A 3 27.65 68.67 -19.66
N GLY A 4 27.22 69.54 -18.75
CA GLY A 4 27.40 69.36 -17.31
C GLY A 4 26.74 68.07 -16.86
N PHE A 5 27.55 67.05 -16.61
CA PHE A 5 27.13 65.89 -15.84
C PHE A 5 26.99 66.37 -14.39
N ASN A 6 25.79 66.85 -14.06
CA ASN A 6 25.51 67.50 -12.79
C ASN A 6 25.69 66.48 -11.66
N MET A 7 26.37 66.85 -10.57
CA MET A 7 26.74 65.96 -9.45
C MET A 7 25.54 65.16 -8.89
N TRP A 8 24.35 65.76 -8.97
CA TRP A 8 23.06 65.11 -8.67
C TRP A 8 22.75 63.90 -9.55
N ASN A 9 22.96 63.99 -10.88
CA ASN A 9 22.72 62.86 -11.79
C ASN A 9 23.69 61.70 -11.52
N TYR A 10 24.93 62.02 -11.14
CA TYR A 10 25.93 61.03 -10.74
C TYR A 10 25.52 60.31 -9.44
N MET A 11 25.11 61.05 -8.41
CA MET A 11 24.66 60.46 -7.15
C MET A 11 23.40 59.59 -7.33
N THR A 12 22.40 60.07 -8.08
CA THR A 12 21.17 59.29 -8.35
C THR A 12 21.47 58.02 -9.13
N TYR A 13 22.37 58.08 -10.12
CA TYR A 13 22.81 56.88 -10.86
C TYR A 13 23.44 55.84 -9.93
N HIS A 14 24.35 56.24 -9.04
CA HIS A 14 24.99 55.32 -8.09
C HIS A 14 24.02 54.73 -7.07
N LEU A 15 23.10 55.54 -6.52
CA LEU A 15 22.04 55.06 -5.62
C LEU A 15 21.14 54.01 -6.28
N VAL A 16 20.69 54.27 -7.51
CA VAL A 16 19.83 53.35 -8.26
C VAL A 16 20.61 52.09 -8.65
N HIS A 17 21.85 52.24 -9.13
CA HIS A 17 22.73 51.13 -9.45
C HIS A 17 23.00 50.23 -8.24
N ASP A 18 23.32 50.81 -7.08
CA ASP A 18 23.61 50.08 -5.85
C ASP A 18 22.35 49.42 -5.28
N TYR A 19 21.19 50.07 -5.40
CA TYR A 19 19.90 49.45 -5.09
C TYR A 19 19.64 48.20 -5.95
N PHE A 20 19.82 48.29 -7.27
CA PHE A 20 19.63 47.14 -8.16
C PHE A 20 20.68 46.04 -7.94
N LYS A 21 21.92 46.41 -7.64
CA LYS A 21 23.00 45.48 -7.26
C LYS A 21 22.67 44.74 -5.97
N ALA A 22 22.21 45.46 -4.93
CA ALA A 22 21.77 44.87 -3.67
C ALA A 22 20.53 43.97 -3.85
N LYS A 23 19.56 44.40 -4.66
CA LYS A 23 18.37 43.61 -5.01
C LYS A 23 18.75 42.31 -5.74
N LYS A 24 19.70 42.37 -6.68
CA LYS A 24 20.22 41.19 -7.39
C LYS A 24 20.94 40.24 -6.43
N LYS A 25 21.80 40.76 -5.55
CA LYS A 25 22.50 39.98 -4.52
C LYS A 25 21.51 39.26 -3.60
N LYS A 26 20.52 39.98 -3.08
CA LYS A 26 19.45 39.42 -2.23
C LYS A 26 18.65 38.33 -2.95
N LYS A 27 18.33 38.52 -4.25
CA LYS A 27 17.66 37.49 -5.06
C LYS A 27 18.49 36.22 -5.19
N THR A 28 19.80 36.34 -5.42
CA THR A 28 20.72 35.19 -5.50
C THR A 28 20.85 34.49 -4.15
N GLU A 29 20.92 35.23 -3.04
CA GLU A 29 20.96 34.65 -1.69
C GLU A 29 19.69 33.86 -1.36
N ILE A 30 18.52 34.40 -1.69
CA ILE A 30 17.23 33.71 -1.53
C ILE A 30 17.21 32.43 -2.39
N GLN A 31 17.61 32.51 -3.65
CA GLN A 31 17.64 31.35 -4.54
C GLN A 31 18.60 30.25 -4.03
N ASN A 32 19.79 30.62 -3.55
CA ASN A 32 20.74 29.67 -2.97
C ASN A 32 20.19 29.01 -1.70
N PHE A 33 19.49 29.78 -0.86
CA PHE A 33 18.82 29.28 0.32
C PHE A 33 17.71 28.29 -0.04
N GLU A 34 16.84 28.64 -0.99
CA GLU A 34 15.78 27.75 -1.50
C GLU A 34 16.35 26.45 -2.09
N VAL A 35 17.40 26.52 -2.91
CA VAL A 35 18.05 25.32 -3.48
C VAL A 35 18.64 24.42 -2.40
N LYS A 36 19.24 25.00 -1.36
CA LYS A 36 19.77 24.25 -0.21
C LYS A 36 18.65 23.48 0.51
N ASN A 37 17.55 24.17 0.79
CA ASN A 37 16.40 23.57 1.48
C ASN A 37 15.69 22.53 0.62
N TYR A 38 15.55 22.78 -0.69
CA TYR A 38 15.02 21.84 -1.66
C TYR A 38 15.78 20.51 -1.63
N LYS A 39 17.12 20.56 -1.71
CA LYS A 39 17.96 19.35 -1.66
C LYS A 39 17.85 18.64 -0.31
N ALA A 40 17.75 19.39 0.78
CA ALA A 40 17.57 18.83 2.12
C ALA A 40 16.21 18.13 2.26
N ALA A 41 15.14 18.73 1.74
CA ALA A 41 13.80 18.15 1.72
C ALA A 41 13.77 16.87 0.88
N GLN A 42 14.34 16.90 -0.34
CA GLN A 42 14.41 15.72 -1.21
C GLN A 42 15.10 14.54 -0.52
N LYS A 43 16.27 14.78 0.09
CA LYS A 43 17.02 13.76 0.81
C LYS A 43 16.24 13.22 2.01
N ALA A 44 15.54 14.08 2.75
CA ALA A 44 14.74 13.69 3.90
C ALA A 44 13.52 12.85 3.48
N ALA A 45 12.84 13.22 2.38
CA ALA A 45 11.75 12.45 1.79
C ALA A 45 12.22 11.06 1.35
N GLU A 46 13.36 10.97 0.66
CA GLU A 46 13.93 9.68 0.25
C GLU A 46 14.23 8.79 1.47
N GLN A 47 14.85 9.36 2.51
CA GLN A 47 15.15 8.64 3.74
C GLN A 47 13.89 8.16 4.47
N TRP A 48 12.84 9.00 4.54
CA TRP A 48 11.55 8.63 5.11
C TRP A 48 10.95 7.43 4.38
N ILE A 49 10.78 7.53 3.06
CA ILE A 49 10.16 6.49 2.23
C ILE A 49 10.90 5.16 2.39
N LYS A 50 12.24 5.18 2.27
CA LYS A 50 13.06 3.97 2.40
C LYS A 50 12.98 3.37 3.80
N SER A 51 13.02 4.20 4.85
CA SER A 51 13.01 3.71 6.24
C SER A 51 11.68 3.06 6.60
N VAL A 52 10.56 3.68 6.20
CA VAL A 52 9.22 3.14 6.45
C VAL A 52 8.97 1.86 5.66
N ARG A 53 9.34 1.80 4.37
CA ARG A 53 9.20 0.59 3.55
C ARG A 53 10.04 -0.55 4.08
N LYS A 54 11.32 -0.31 4.40
CA LYS A 54 12.20 -1.31 5.02
C LYS A 54 11.64 -1.81 6.35
N PHE A 55 11.08 -0.90 7.15
CA PHE A 55 10.45 -1.27 8.41
C PHE A 55 9.21 -2.14 8.20
N ALA A 56 8.37 -1.81 7.22
CA ALA A 56 7.20 -2.61 6.84
C ALA A 56 7.61 -4.01 6.36
N GLU A 57 8.62 -4.11 5.48
CA GLU A 57 9.20 -5.38 5.01
C GLU A 57 9.72 -6.22 6.18
N SER A 58 10.48 -5.63 7.11
CA SER A 58 10.96 -6.37 8.29
C SER A 58 9.85 -6.81 9.25
N SER A 59 8.73 -6.09 9.28
CA SER A 59 7.61 -6.36 10.21
C SER A 59 6.62 -7.39 9.67
N TYR A 60 6.51 -7.52 8.34
CA TYR A 60 5.52 -8.39 7.67
C TYR A 60 6.12 -9.45 6.73
N GLY A 61 7.39 -9.33 6.37
CA GLY A 61 8.02 -10.19 5.37
C GLY A 61 7.69 -9.76 3.93
N VAL A 62 7.54 -10.73 3.04
CA VAL A 62 7.40 -10.52 1.58
C VAL A 62 6.11 -9.79 1.18
N HIS A 63 5.06 -9.87 2.00
CA HIS A 63 3.77 -9.21 1.75
C HIS A 63 3.44 -8.24 2.89
N TYR A 64 3.57 -6.94 2.65
CA TYR A 64 3.29 -5.89 3.63
C TYR A 64 2.16 -4.95 3.16
N PRO A 65 1.44 -4.30 4.09
CA PRO A 65 0.26 -3.50 3.77
C PRO A 65 0.54 -2.40 2.75
N LYS A 66 -0.29 -2.29 1.72
CA LYS A 66 -0.23 -1.21 0.73
C LYS A 66 -0.33 0.16 1.40
N GLU A 67 -1.05 0.23 2.51
CA GLU A 67 -1.23 1.40 3.34
C GLU A 67 0.11 1.90 3.87
N LEU A 68 1.07 1.02 4.19
CA LEU A 68 2.43 1.42 4.60
C LEU A 68 3.30 1.80 3.40
N TYR A 69 3.17 1.10 2.28
CA TYR A 69 3.98 1.37 1.08
C TYR A 69 3.64 2.71 0.43
N TYR A 70 2.35 2.93 0.12
CA TYR A 70 1.83 4.14 -0.50
C TYR A 70 1.53 5.22 0.53
N GLY A 71 1.15 4.86 1.76
CA GLY A 71 0.92 5.85 2.81
C GLY A 71 2.17 6.66 3.15
N ALA A 72 3.37 6.07 3.06
CA ALA A 72 4.62 6.79 3.31
C ALA A 72 4.78 8.01 2.38
N THR A 73 4.44 7.88 1.10
CA THR A 73 4.50 8.98 0.13
C THR A 73 3.28 9.91 0.27
N GLN A 74 2.08 9.37 0.52
CA GLN A 74 0.89 10.18 0.78
C GLN A 74 1.02 11.06 2.04
N VAL A 75 1.76 10.63 3.07
CA VAL A 75 2.10 11.46 4.24
C VAL A 75 2.90 12.70 3.84
N LEU A 76 3.90 12.53 2.97
CA LEU A 76 4.68 13.67 2.48
C LEU A 76 3.79 14.63 1.67
N LEU A 77 2.88 14.10 0.87
CA LEU A 77 1.88 14.90 0.15
C LEU A 77 0.91 15.61 1.09
N ALA A 78 0.48 14.98 2.18
CA ALA A 78 -0.38 15.58 3.20
C ALA A 78 0.30 16.79 3.85
N VAL A 79 1.58 16.65 4.21
CA VAL A 79 2.41 17.75 4.71
C VAL A 79 2.50 18.88 3.68
N CYS A 80 2.81 18.55 2.42
CA CYS A 80 2.88 19.55 1.34
C CYS A 80 1.56 20.31 1.18
N ALA A 81 0.44 19.59 1.21
CA ALA A 81 -0.90 20.16 1.08
C ALA A 81 -1.25 21.07 2.26
N GLU A 82 -0.92 20.67 3.49
CA GLU A 82 -1.19 21.46 4.68
C GLU A 82 -0.34 22.75 4.70
N ILE A 83 0.94 22.67 4.34
CA ILE A 83 1.79 23.86 4.22
C ILE A 83 1.27 24.78 3.11
N TYR A 84 0.90 24.24 1.95
CA TYR A 84 0.39 25.05 0.85
C TYR A 84 -0.92 25.76 1.17
N ARG A 85 -1.87 25.08 1.83
CA ARG A 85 -3.16 25.67 2.21
C ARG A 85 -3.03 26.87 3.15
N ASN A 86 -1.89 27.04 3.83
CA ASN A 86 -1.64 28.16 4.73
C ASN A 86 -0.72 29.23 4.13
N ASP A 87 0.21 28.85 3.25
CA ASP A 87 1.20 29.77 2.64
C ASP A 87 0.75 30.28 1.25
N HIS A 88 -0.15 29.57 0.57
CA HIS A 88 -0.67 29.86 -0.78
C HIS A 88 0.38 30.15 -1.87
N THR A 89 1.65 29.78 -1.63
CA THR A 89 2.76 30.06 -2.54
C THR A 89 3.41 28.77 -3.03
N TRP A 90 3.44 28.60 -4.36
CA TRP A 90 4.25 27.59 -5.05
C TRP A 90 5.44 28.25 -5.74
N ASN A 91 6.66 27.86 -5.39
CA ASN A 91 7.81 28.06 -6.27
C ASN A 91 8.12 26.76 -7.04
N ASP A 92 8.99 26.86 -8.04
CA ASP A 92 9.31 25.70 -8.89
C ASP A 92 10.00 24.58 -8.12
N HIS A 93 10.77 24.90 -7.08
CA HIS A 93 11.39 23.89 -6.21
C HIS A 93 10.36 23.03 -5.47
N ARG A 94 9.30 23.65 -4.91
CA ARG A 94 8.20 22.91 -4.29
C ARG A 94 7.50 22.00 -5.31
N LYS A 95 7.28 22.47 -6.54
CA LYS A 95 6.65 21.66 -7.63
C LYS A 95 7.47 20.41 -7.92
N ILE A 96 8.78 20.59 -8.13
CA ILE A 96 9.72 19.48 -8.38
C ILE A 96 9.70 18.47 -7.23
N LEU A 97 9.62 18.92 -5.97
CA LEU A 97 9.53 18.00 -4.82
C LEU A 97 8.24 17.19 -4.82
N VAL A 98 7.11 17.81 -5.12
CA VAL A 98 5.83 17.10 -5.16
C VAL A 98 5.78 16.11 -6.32
N ASP A 99 6.27 16.49 -7.50
CA ASP A 99 6.45 15.56 -8.63
C ASP A 99 7.34 14.38 -8.25
N TYR A 100 8.47 14.63 -7.56
CA TYR A 100 9.34 13.58 -7.06
C TYR A 100 8.63 12.62 -6.09
N ILE A 101 7.85 13.15 -5.15
CA ILE A 101 7.09 12.34 -4.18
C ILE A 101 6.06 11.47 -4.90
N ILE A 102 5.32 12.05 -5.86
CA ILE A 102 4.33 11.34 -6.67
C ILE A 102 4.98 10.17 -7.43
N ASN A 103 6.08 10.45 -8.12
CA ASN A 103 6.84 9.45 -8.89
C ASN A 103 7.51 8.39 -8.00
N SER A 104 7.61 8.61 -6.70
CA SER A 104 8.10 7.62 -5.74
C SER A 104 7.04 6.58 -5.31
N GLY A 105 5.80 6.71 -5.80
CA GLY A 105 4.71 5.74 -5.69
C GLY A 105 3.66 6.14 -4.66
N THR A 106 2.53 6.69 -5.12
CA THR A 106 1.44 7.29 -4.30
C THR A 106 0.06 6.66 -4.50
N ASP A 107 -0.02 5.60 -5.31
CA ASP A 107 -1.26 4.93 -5.73
C ASP A 107 -2.24 5.85 -6.47
N GLY A 108 -1.91 6.21 -7.72
CA GLY A 108 -2.82 6.92 -8.61
C GLY A 108 -2.93 8.44 -8.42
N VAL A 109 -2.08 9.07 -7.61
CA VAL A 109 -2.08 10.53 -7.46
C VAL A 109 -1.25 11.18 -8.57
N TRP A 110 -1.85 12.07 -9.35
CA TRP A 110 -1.14 12.88 -10.35
C TRP A 110 -0.92 14.32 -9.86
N PHE A 111 0.10 15.00 -10.40
CA PHE A 111 0.40 16.37 -9.99
C PHE A 111 -0.73 17.35 -10.29
N SER A 112 -1.42 17.18 -11.42
CA SER A 112 -2.61 17.95 -11.79
C SER A 112 -3.70 17.85 -10.74
N ASP A 113 -3.95 16.64 -10.24
CA ASP A 113 -5.00 16.35 -9.27
C ASP A 113 -4.61 16.90 -7.91
N PHE A 114 -3.33 16.77 -7.53
CA PHE A 114 -2.81 17.35 -6.29
C PHE A 114 -2.92 18.88 -6.31
N LYS A 115 -2.56 19.52 -7.42
CA LYS A 115 -2.66 20.97 -7.58
C LYS A 115 -4.12 21.44 -7.53
N ALA A 116 -5.05 20.71 -8.15
CA ALA A 116 -6.47 21.02 -8.09
C ALA A 116 -7.04 20.84 -6.67
N ALA A 117 -6.67 19.74 -6.00
CA ALA A 117 -7.17 19.36 -4.68
C ALA A 117 -6.63 20.22 -3.53
N THR A 118 -5.55 20.96 -3.76
CA THR A 118 -4.96 21.89 -2.80
C THR A 118 -5.50 23.32 -2.89
N GLY A 119 -6.46 23.58 -3.80
CA GLY A 119 -7.21 24.84 -3.87
C GLY A 119 -8.11 25.09 -2.64
N ALA A 120 -8.59 26.33 -2.49
CA ALA A 120 -9.25 26.82 -1.27
C ALA A 120 -10.49 26.01 -0.83
N ASP A 121 -11.24 25.42 -1.77
CA ASP A 121 -12.47 24.67 -1.50
C ASP A 121 -12.37 23.17 -1.84
N ALA A 122 -11.17 22.68 -2.17
CA ALA A 122 -11.01 21.33 -2.68
C ALA A 122 -10.63 20.34 -1.57
N ASP A 123 -11.18 19.13 -1.64
CA ASP A 123 -10.99 18.10 -0.62
C ASP A 123 -9.78 17.21 -0.94
N VAL A 124 -8.58 17.68 -0.55
CA VAL A 124 -7.34 16.91 -0.69
C VAL A 124 -7.37 15.55 0.01
N ARG A 125 -8.26 15.35 1.00
CA ARG A 125 -8.35 14.08 1.76
C ARG A 125 -8.75 12.93 0.85
N LYS A 126 -9.60 13.18 -0.14
CA LYS A 126 -10.01 12.17 -1.13
C LYS A 126 -8.86 11.69 -2.00
N LEU A 127 -7.85 12.54 -2.20
CA LEU A 127 -6.69 12.23 -3.05
C LEU A 127 -5.58 11.50 -2.29
N ILE A 128 -5.41 11.81 -1.01
CA ILE A 128 -4.34 11.24 -0.16
C ILE A 128 -4.90 10.66 1.15
N PRO A 129 -5.88 9.73 1.07
CA PRO A 129 -6.63 9.26 2.23
C PRO A 129 -5.76 8.50 3.24
N LEU A 130 -4.67 7.85 2.80
CA LEU A 130 -3.84 7.02 3.66
C LEU A 130 -3.00 7.86 4.61
N GLY A 131 -2.40 8.94 4.10
CA GLY A 131 -1.43 9.76 4.84
C GLY A 131 -2.05 10.93 5.60
N TRP A 132 -3.32 11.26 5.35
CA TRP A 132 -3.99 12.41 5.96
C TRP A 132 -4.18 12.25 7.47
N VAL A 133 -4.16 13.37 8.20
CA VAL A 133 -4.46 13.42 9.64
C VAL A 133 -5.40 14.57 9.95
N ASP A 134 -6.40 14.31 10.78
CA ASP A 134 -7.31 15.28 11.35
C ASP A 134 -7.32 15.16 12.89
N VAL A 135 -8.13 15.97 13.56
CA VAL A 135 -8.25 15.98 15.03
C VAL A 135 -8.73 14.62 15.56
N ASP A 136 -9.76 14.05 14.93
CA ASP A 136 -10.41 12.83 15.42
C ASP A 136 -10.07 11.59 14.57
N GLU A 137 -9.53 11.77 13.36
CA GLU A 137 -9.31 10.70 12.39
C GLU A 137 -7.89 10.74 11.84
N CYS A 138 -7.25 9.57 11.75
CA CYS A 138 -5.96 9.42 11.10
C CYS A 138 -6.08 8.40 9.99
N GLY A 139 -5.49 8.69 8.83
CA GLY A 139 -5.49 7.79 7.69
C GLY A 139 -4.88 6.43 8.02
N GLU A 140 -5.26 5.41 7.23
CA GLU A 140 -4.92 4.01 7.50
C GLU A 140 -3.40 3.78 7.63
N PHE A 141 -2.56 4.63 7.01
CA PHE A 141 -1.10 4.59 7.20
C PHE A 141 -0.68 4.65 8.67
N TRP A 142 -1.15 5.67 9.39
CA TRP A 142 -0.73 5.94 10.77
C TRP A 142 -1.21 4.84 11.71
N THR A 143 -2.40 4.33 11.43
CA THR A 143 -2.97 3.19 12.14
C THR A 143 -2.12 1.92 11.91
N CYS A 144 -1.78 1.60 10.66
CA CYS A 144 -0.92 0.46 10.36
C CYS A 144 0.49 0.63 10.94
N LEU A 145 1.04 1.84 10.93
CA LEU A 145 2.36 2.13 11.49
C LEU A 145 2.37 1.87 13.01
N GLY A 146 1.38 2.37 13.75
CA GLY A 146 1.25 2.10 15.18
C GLY A 146 1.14 0.61 15.52
N ARG A 147 0.41 -0.15 14.71
CA ARG A 147 0.33 -1.62 14.87
C ARG A 147 1.67 -2.32 14.65
N CYS A 148 2.48 -1.86 13.69
CA CYS A 148 3.85 -2.36 13.52
C CYS A 148 4.73 -2.04 14.72
N LEU A 149 4.66 -0.81 15.20
CA LEU A 149 5.47 -0.33 16.31
C LEU A 149 5.18 -1.10 17.59
N LYS A 150 3.93 -1.49 17.83
CA LYS A 150 3.53 -2.34 18.96
C LYS A 150 4.34 -3.65 19.07
N LYS A 151 4.81 -4.20 17.94
CA LYS A 151 5.60 -5.44 17.89
C LYS A 151 7.08 -5.21 18.25
N CYS A 152 7.53 -3.96 18.32
CA CYS A 152 8.90 -3.62 18.69
C CYS A 152 9.08 -3.67 20.21
N ARG A 153 10.29 -4.00 20.66
CA ARG A 153 10.63 -3.93 22.10
C ARG A 153 10.57 -2.51 22.66
N THR A 154 10.88 -1.53 21.82
CA THR A 154 10.91 -0.09 22.18
C THR A 154 10.11 0.72 21.15
N PRO A 155 8.76 0.66 21.17
CA PRO A 155 7.91 1.25 20.13
C PRO A 155 8.14 2.76 19.97
N GLN A 156 8.22 3.50 21.08
CA GLN A 156 8.39 4.96 21.05
C GLN A 156 9.72 5.37 20.41
N SER A 157 10.82 4.75 20.86
CA SER A 157 12.14 5.01 20.27
C SER A 157 12.18 4.68 18.77
N LYS A 158 11.46 3.63 18.34
CA LYS A 158 11.38 3.28 16.92
C LYS A 158 10.55 4.28 16.12
N TYR A 159 9.46 4.79 16.71
CA TYR A 159 8.67 5.86 16.12
C TYR A 159 9.48 7.14 15.92
N ASP A 160 10.24 7.55 16.94
CA ASP A 160 11.09 8.74 16.87
C ASP A 160 12.19 8.58 15.81
N GLU A 161 12.81 7.40 15.72
CA GLU A 161 13.78 7.06 14.67
C GLU A 161 13.15 7.19 13.27
N LEU A 162 11.97 6.59 13.07
CA LEU A 162 11.27 6.61 11.79
C LEU A 162 10.81 8.00 11.39
N THR A 163 10.34 8.82 12.33
CA THR A 163 9.80 10.17 12.06
C THR A 163 10.87 11.25 11.98
N THR A 164 12.11 10.99 12.40
CA THR A 164 13.22 11.96 12.28
C THR A 164 13.43 12.48 10.83
N PRO A 165 13.46 11.63 9.79
CA PRO A 165 13.45 12.10 8.39
C PRO A 165 12.21 12.93 8.03
N LEU A 166 11.02 12.58 8.53
CA LEU A 166 9.80 13.34 8.26
C LEU A 166 9.85 14.75 8.88
N GLN A 167 10.34 14.88 10.12
CA GLN A 167 10.55 16.18 10.77
C GLN A 167 11.52 17.06 9.97
N ARG A 168 12.63 16.48 9.49
CA ARG A 168 13.59 17.18 8.62
C ARG A 168 12.97 17.59 7.30
N PHE A 169 12.12 16.75 6.71
CA PHE A 169 11.39 17.07 5.50
C PHE A 169 10.46 18.27 5.72
N ILE A 170 9.61 18.24 6.77
CA ILE A 170 8.70 19.33 7.12
C ILE A 170 9.46 20.65 7.24
N ALA A 171 10.55 20.66 8.01
CA ALA A 171 11.37 21.85 8.21
C ALA A 171 11.98 22.35 6.89
N ALA A 172 12.58 21.47 6.09
CA ALA A 172 13.21 21.87 4.84
C ALA A 172 12.19 22.32 3.77
N PHE A 173 11.05 21.62 3.65
CA PHE A 173 9.99 21.96 2.70
C PHE A 173 9.33 23.31 3.04
N ALA A 174 9.17 23.59 4.33
CA ALA A 174 8.74 24.89 4.83
C ALA A 174 9.60 26.03 4.26
N PHE A 175 10.91 25.92 4.45
CA PHE A 175 11.90 26.91 4.03
C PHE A 175 12.23 26.88 2.54
N CYS A 176 11.51 26.07 1.75
CA CYS A 176 11.48 26.20 0.31
C CYS A 176 10.54 27.33 -0.16
N GLY A 177 9.87 28.08 0.73
CA GLY A 177 9.01 29.23 0.36
C GLY A 177 9.30 30.51 1.15
N PRO A 178 8.40 31.51 1.13
CA PRO A 178 8.59 32.79 1.81
C PRO A 178 8.77 32.62 3.34
N LEU A 179 9.77 33.28 3.90
CA LEU A 179 10.22 33.18 5.30
C LEU A 179 9.21 33.63 6.38
N GLN A 180 8.01 34.09 6.02
CA GLN A 180 7.00 34.66 6.94
C GLN A 180 5.96 33.65 7.46
N SER A 181 6.18 32.36 7.27
CA SER A 181 5.11 31.36 7.40
C SER A 181 5.06 30.70 8.79
N SER A 182 3.84 30.45 9.28
CA SER A 182 3.49 29.76 10.52
C SER A 182 3.84 28.25 10.51
N VAL A 183 4.91 27.87 9.82
CA VAL A 183 5.16 26.47 9.46
C VAL A 183 5.61 25.62 10.63
N GLU A 184 6.29 26.20 11.61
CA GLU A 184 6.58 25.50 12.86
C GLU A 184 5.28 25.03 13.53
N THR A 185 4.26 25.89 13.56
CA THR A 185 2.93 25.55 14.11
C THR A 185 2.23 24.48 13.28
N ILE A 186 2.30 24.55 11.95
CA ILE A 186 1.68 23.57 11.04
C ILE A 186 2.35 22.20 11.19
N GLY A 187 3.68 22.15 11.12
CA GLY A 187 4.46 20.93 11.25
C GLY A 187 4.26 20.24 12.59
N THR A 188 4.30 21.02 13.67
CA THR A 188 4.05 20.51 15.04
C THR A 188 2.63 19.98 15.18
N ARG A 189 1.63 20.69 14.63
CA ARG A 189 0.23 20.24 14.64
C ARG A 189 0.04 18.93 13.88
N PHE A 190 0.61 18.81 12.68
CA PHE A 190 0.53 17.58 11.88
C PHE A 190 1.16 16.41 12.64
N LEU A 191 2.37 16.59 13.16
CA LEU A 191 3.08 15.54 13.90
C LEU A 191 2.39 15.17 15.21
N SER A 192 1.80 16.13 15.93
CA SER A 192 1.01 15.84 17.14
C SER A 192 -0.18 14.95 16.81
N ARG A 193 -0.97 15.29 15.77
CA ARG A 193 -2.12 14.47 15.35
C ARG A 193 -1.69 13.08 14.89
N ALA A 194 -0.60 12.99 14.13
CA ALA A 194 -0.03 11.72 13.70
C ALA A 194 0.43 10.87 14.90
N SER A 195 1.05 11.49 15.90
CA SER A 195 1.48 10.83 17.15
C SER A 195 0.26 10.30 17.92
N ASP A 196 -0.78 11.12 18.09
CA ASP A 196 -2.01 10.70 18.77
C ASP A 196 -2.67 9.51 18.04
N GLY A 197 -2.70 9.54 16.70
CA GLY A 197 -3.20 8.44 15.89
C GLY A 197 -2.39 7.14 16.04
N VAL A 198 -1.07 7.25 16.02
CA VAL A 198 -0.15 6.12 16.23
C VAL A 198 -0.29 5.55 17.63
N GLU A 199 -0.38 6.41 18.65
CA GLU A 199 -0.57 6.01 20.04
C GLU A 199 -1.90 5.28 20.23
N ARG A 200 -3.00 5.81 19.68
CA ARG A 200 -4.29 5.11 19.66
C ARG A 200 -4.17 3.73 19.02
N ALA A 201 -3.47 3.62 17.90
CA ALA A 201 -3.30 2.34 17.19
C ALA A 201 -2.39 1.35 17.92
N MET A 202 -1.39 1.83 18.67
CA MET A 202 -0.56 0.98 19.54
C MET A 202 -1.36 0.39 20.70
N HIS A 203 -2.25 1.20 21.29
CA HIS A 203 -3.10 0.79 22.41
C HIS A 203 -4.37 0.06 21.96
N ALA A 204 -4.72 0.11 20.68
CA ALA A 204 -5.84 -0.64 20.13
C ALA A 204 -5.65 -2.16 20.36
N PRO A 205 -6.75 -2.89 20.62
CA PRO A 205 -6.69 -4.34 20.66
C PRO A 205 -6.07 -4.86 19.36
N PRO A 206 -5.12 -5.82 19.43
CA PRO A 206 -4.46 -6.33 18.24
C PRO A 206 -5.52 -6.85 17.26
N PRO A 207 -5.55 -6.37 16.00
CA PRO A 207 -6.35 -7.03 14.99
C PRO A 207 -5.83 -8.46 14.87
N LYS A 208 -6.72 -9.44 14.87
CA LYS A 208 -6.28 -10.84 14.97
C LYS A 208 -5.45 -11.28 13.73
N VAL A 209 -5.52 -10.54 12.61
CA VAL A 209 -4.64 -10.61 11.42
C VAL A 209 -4.35 -9.18 10.91
N ASP A 210 -3.11 -8.85 10.53
CA ASP A 210 -2.72 -7.53 9.97
C ASP A 210 -2.53 -7.62 8.44
N VAL A 211 -3.36 -6.88 7.70
CA VAL A 211 -3.44 -6.65 6.23
C VAL A 211 -2.42 -7.38 5.35
N TRP A 212 -2.96 -8.23 4.47
CA TRP A 212 -2.20 -9.07 3.56
C TRP A 212 -2.65 -8.78 2.12
N GLY A 213 -1.72 -8.46 1.23
CA GLY A 213 -1.95 -8.36 -0.21
C GLY A 213 -2.18 -6.95 -0.77
N SER A 214 -1.88 -6.80 -2.07
CA SER A 214 -2.03 -5.55 -2.84
C SER A 214 -3.08 -5.76 -3.93
N GLY A 215 -4.16 -4.97 -3.92
CA GLY A 215 -5.28 -5.12 -4.85
C GLY A 215 -6.53 -5.65 -4.14
N SER A 216 -7.46 -6.20 -4.90
CA SER A 216 -8.62 -6.94 -4.37
C SER A 216 -8.50 -8.44 -4.60
N SER A 217 -9.19 -9.24 -3.80
CA SER A 217 -9.25 -10.70 -3.96
C SER A 217 -9.78 -11.08 -5.36
N MET A 218 -10.75 -10.32 -5.87
CA MET A 218 -11.33 -10.50 -7.20
C MET A 218 -10.30 -10.27 -8.32
N GLU A 219 -9.47 -9.22 -8.24
CA GLU A 219 -8.42 -8.96 -9.23
C GLU A 219 -7.44 -10.13 -9.32
N HIS A 220 -7.01 -10.67 -8.18
CA HIS A 220 -6.14 -11.83 -8.11
C HIS A 220 -6.80 -13.09 -8.71
N ILE A 221 -8.07 -13.35 -8.39
CA ILE A 221 -8.84 -14.45 -8.99
C ILE A 221 -8.89 -14.35 -10.52
N GLN A 222 -9.12 -13.15 -11.06
CA GLN A 222 -9.16 -12.96 -12.51
C GLN A 222 -7.80 -13.22 -13.16
N LYS A 223 -6.72 -12.74 -12.56
CA LYS A 223 -5.36 -13.03 -13.06
C LYS A 223 -5.03 -14.52 -12.97
N MET A 224 -5.41 -15.19 -11.89
CA MET A 224 -5.27 -16.66 -11.78
C MET A 224 -5.98 -17.38 -12.92
N LYS A 225 -7.21 -16.98 -13.28
CA LYS A 225 -7.96 -17.56 -14.41
C LYS A 225 -7.18 -17.39 -15.73
N VAL A 226 -6.65 -16.19 -16.00
CA VAL A 226 -5.85 -15.93 -17.20
C VAL A 226 -4.58 -16.78 -17.25
N ILE A 227 -3.85 -16.87 -16.15
CA ILE A 227 -2.62 -17.68 -16.06
C ILE A 227 -2.95 -19.17 -16.24
N TRP A 228 -4.03 -19.64 -15.62
CA TRP A 228 -4.50 -21.02 -15.75
C TRP A 228 -4.90 -21.36 -17.18
N ASP A 229 -5.65 -20.49 -17.86
CA ASP A 229 -5.99 -20.64 -19.27
C ASP A 229 -4.73 -20.72 -20.15
N HIS A 230 -3.73 -19.89 -19.85
CA HIS A 230 -2.46 -19.92 -20.57
C HIS A 230 -1.71 -21.24 -20.36
N LEU A 231 -1.67 -21.77 -19.13
CA LEU A 231 -1.08 -23.08 -18.82
C LEU A 231 -1.82 -24.23 -19.53
N LEU A 232 -3.14 -24.18 -19.59
CA LEU A 232 -3.96 -25.19 -20.27
C LEU A 232 -3.74 -25.19 -21.79
N ASN A 233 -3.65 -24.00 -22.40
CA ASN A 233 -3.46 -23.86 -23.84
C ASN A 233 -2.03 -24.17 -24.29
N SER A 234 -1.05 -23.88 -23.43
CA SER A 234 0.36 -24.11 -23.71
C SER A 234 0.80 -25.56 -23.45
N SER A 235 -0.05 -26.35 -22.78
CA SER A 235 0.18 -27.77 -22.50
C SER A 235 -0.90 -28.65 -23.14
N ASP A 236 -0.80 -29.97 -23.01
CA ASP A 236 -1.90 -30.88 -23.37
C ASP A 236 -2.99 -30.96 -22.27
N GLY A 237 -2.93 -30.10 -21.23
CA GLY A 237 -3.81 -30.15 -20.06
C GLY A 237 -5.30 -30.06 -20.39
N GLY A 238 -5.69 -29.24 -21.37
CA GLY A 238 -7.08 -29.14 -21.84
C GLY A 238 -7.61 -30.37 -22.60
N ARG A 239 -6.75 -31.34 -22.93
CA ARG A 239 -7.12 -32.61 -23.57
C ARG A 239 -7.10 -33.80 -22.63
N GLU A 240 -6.27 -33.72 -21.57
CA GLU A 240 -6.07 -34.80 -20.60
C GLU A 240 -6.98 -34.68 -19.37
N ILE A 241 -7.57 -33.50 -19.13
CA ILE A 241 -8.45 -33.23 -17.99
C ILE A 241 -9.85 -32.91 -18.51
N ASP A 242 -10.86 -33.64 -18.03
CA ASP A 242 -12.26 -33.50 -18.48
C ASP A 242 -12.85 -32.11 -18.17
N ASP A 243 -12.55 -31.54 -17.00
CA ASP A 243 -12.93 -30.18 -16.62
C ASP A 243 -11.81 -29.48 -15.82
N PRO A 244 -10.86 -28.85 -16.50
CA PRO A 244 -9.73 -28.20 -15.83
C PRO A 244 -10.12 -26.88 -15.16
N GLN A 245 -11.22 -26.23 -15.56
CA GLN A 245 -11.70 -24.99 -14.93
C GLN A 245 -12.34 -25.26 -13.57
N LEU A 246 -12.99 -26.42 -13.44
CA LEU A 246 -13.51 -26.90 -12.17
C LEU A 246 -12.41 -27.04 -11.12
N LEU A 247 -11.20 -27.48 -11.49
CA LEU A 247 -10.08 -27.63 -10.55
C LEU A 247 -9.67 -26.29 -9.91
N LEU A 248 -9.51 -25.26 -10.73
CA LEU A 248 -9.18 -23.91 -10.25
C LEU A 248 -10.33 -23.34 -9.40
N SER A 249 -11.57 -23.50 -9.87
CA SER A 249 -12.75 -23.03 -9.16
C SER A 249 -12.90 -23.70 -7.81
N MET A 250 -12.63 -25.01 -7.70
CA MET A 250 -12.65 -25.78 -6.46
C MET A 250 -11.55 -25.35 -5.49
N LEU A 251 -10.33 -25.07 -5.95
CA LEU A 251 -9.26 -24.51 -5.12
C LEU A 251 -9.67 -23.17 -4.50
N ILE A 252 -10.15 -22.25 -5.34
CA ILE A 252 -10.59 -20.91 -4.91
C ILE A 252 -11.80 -21.02 -3.96
N GLY A 253 -12.81 -21.81 -4.35
CA GLY A 253 -14.04 -22.00 -3.59
C GLY A 253 -13.80 -22.63 -2.21
N LYS A 254 -12.91 -23.62 -2.13
CA LYS A 254 -12.52 -24.21 -0.84
C LYS A 254 -11.74 -23.22 0.02
N THR A 255 -10.81 -22.48 -0.57
CA THR A 255 -10.04 -21.46 0.17
C THR A 255 -10.95 -20.38 0.74
N ILE A 256 -11.92 -19.87 -0.04
CA ILE A 256 -12.96 -18.94 0.42
C ILE A 256 -13.75 -19.54 1.58
N THR A 257 -14.23 -20.77 1.40
CA THR A 257 -15.05 -21.47 2.40
C THR A 257 -14.28 -21.61 3.70
N ASP A 258 -13.03 -22.09 3.65
CA ASP A 258 -12.21 -22.28 4.83
C ASP A 258 -11.88 -20.95 5.51
N ILE A 259 -11.52 -19.91 4.75
CA ILE A 259 -11.31 -18.57 5.31
C ILE A 259 -12.60 -18.08 5.99
N ILE A 260 -13.78 -18.19 5.40
CA ILE A 260 -15.02 -17.77 6.10
C ILE A 260 -15.26 -18.61 7.36
N MET A 261 -15.00 -19.91 7.28
CA MET A 261 -15.23 -20.85 8.39
C MET A 261 -14.25 -20.68 9.55
N TYR A 262 -12.98 -20.34 9.28
CA TYR A 262 -11.97 -19.99 10.30
C TYR A 262 -12.33 -18.73 11.08
N GLY A 263 -13.17 -17.86 10.52
CA GLY A 263 -13.60 -16.61 11.15
C GLY A 263 -14.65 -16.87 12.21
N ASN A 264 -14.62 -16.09 13.28
CA ASN A 264 -15.71 -16.00 14.25
C ASN A 264 -16.88 -15.15 13.73
N ILE A 265 -17.32 -15.46 12.50
CA ILE A 265 -18.47 -14.84 11.83
C ILE A 265 -19.75 -15.53 12.32
N PRO A 266 -20.88 -14.82 12.53
CA PRO A 266 -22.13 -15.45 12.91
C PRO A 266 -22.52 -16.57 11.94
N ALA A 267 -22.97 -17.72 12.46
CA ALA A 267 -23.24 -18.92 11.64
C ALA A 267 -24.24 -18.66 10.49
N LYS A 268 -25.24 -17.80 10.74
CA LYS A 268 -26.22 -17.36 9.74
C LYS A 268 -25.61 -16.57 8.58
N ASP A 269 -24.50 -15.88 8.83
CA ASP A 269 -23.86 -15.00 7.84
C ASP A 269 -22.77 -15.78 7.06
N LYS A 270 -22.19 -16.84 7.63
CA LYS A 270 -21.15 -17.65 6.96
C LYS A 270 -21.61 -18.21 5.61
N LEU A 271 -22.78 -18.86 5.57
CA LEU A 271 -23.27 -19.47 4.32
C LEU A 271 -23.64 -18.40 3.29
N LEU A 272 -24.31 -17.32 3.73
CA LEU A 272 -24.66 -16.19 2.87
C LEU A 272 -23.41 -15.53 2.28
N GLU A 273 -22.36 -15.37 3.08
CA GLU A 273 -21.10 -14.78 2.63
C GLU A 273 -20.43 -15.66 1.56
N VAL A 274 -20.40 -16.98 1.76
CA VAL A 274 -19.87 -17.91 0.75
C VAL A 274 -20.68 -17.81 -0.55
N GLU A 275 -22.02 -17.81 -0.46
CA GLU A 275 -22.92 -17.65 -1.62
C GLU A 275 -22.66 -16.34 -2.38
N MET A 276 -22.54 -15.22 -1.67
CA MET A 276 -22.26 -13.92 -2.27
C MET A 276 -20.92 -13.92 -2.99
N VAL A 277 -19.85 -14.37 -2.32
CA VAL A 277 -18.50 -14.35 -2.89
C VAL A 277 -18.39 -15.30 -4.10
N PHE A 278 -19.05 -16.46 -4.06
CA PHE A 278 -19.08 -17.38 -5.19
C PHE A 278 -19.79 -16.77 -6.41
N ALA A 279 -20.90 -16.08 -6.18
CA ALA A 279 -21.65 -15.38 -7.23
C ALA A 279 -20.87 -14.20 -7.82
N GLU A 280 -20.27 -13.37 -6.97
CA GLU A 280 -19.46 -12.21 -7.38
C GLU A 280 -18.26 -12.62 -8.24
N ASN A 281 -17.61 -13.73 -7.89
CA ASN A 281 -16.44 -14.24 -8.61
C ASN A 281 -16.78 -15.18 -9.78
N ARG A 282 -18.06 -15.49 -9.99
CA ARG A 282 -18.56 -16.45 -10.98
C ARG A 282 -17.78 -17.77 -10.88
N LEU A 283 -17.82 -18.39 -9.71
CA LEU A 283 -17.17 -19.69 -9.50
C LEU A 283 -18.07 -20.81 -10.04
N GLU A 284 -17.55 -21.55 -11.01
CA GLU A 284 -18.26 -22.65 -11.67
C GLU A 284 -17.86 -23.97 -11.00
N LEU A 285 -18.64 -24.36 -9.99
CA LEU A 285 -18.37 -25.56 -9.18
C LEU A 285 -19.25 -26.77 -9.54
N GLY A 286 -20.07 -26.64 -10.59
CA GLY A 286 -21.06 -27.65 -10.98
C GLY A 286 -22.19 -27.88 -9.95
N THR A 287 -22.20 -27.12 -8.84
CA THR A 287 -23.15 -27.21 -7.73
C THR A 287 -23.41 -25.82 -7.15
N THR A 288 -24.46 -25.67 -6.34
CA THR A 288 -24.68 -24.42 -5.60
C THR A 288 -23.66 -24.26 -4.47
N ALA A 289 -23.36 -23.02 -4.06
CA ALA A 289 -22.45 -22.77 -2.95
C ALA A 289 -22.90 -23.47 -1.65
N LYS A 290 -24.21 -23.54 -1.41
CA LYS A 290 -24.78 -24.28 -0.30
C LYS A 290 -24.51 -25.79 -0.37
N GLU A 291 -24.75 -26.41 -1.52
CA GLU A 291 -24.47 -27.83 -1.71
C GLU A 291 -22.97 -28.11 -1.57
N PHE A 292 -22.12 -27.24 -2.11
CA PHE A 292 -20.67 -27.35 -1.96
C PHE A 292 -20.24 -27.29 -0.49
N VAL A 293 -20.72 -26.30 0.28
CA VAL A 293 -20.41 -26.17 1.72
C VAL A 293 -20.93 -27.38 2.51
N LEU A 294 -22.13 -27.88 2.19
CA LEU A 294 -22.68 -29.07 2.83
C LEU A 294 -21.87 -30.34 2.49
N ASP A 295 -21.42 -30.49 1.24
CA ASP A 295 -20.56 -31.60 0.83
C ASP A 295 -19.21 -31.54 1.56
N MET A 296 -18.61 -30.34 1.67
CA MET A 296 -17.38 -30.13 2.45
C MET A 296 -17.55 -30.51 3.93
N ALA A 297 -18.68 -30.17 4.54
CA ALA A 297 -18.95 -30.49 5.94
C ALA A 297 -19.22 -31.99 6.16
N ASN A 298 -19.87 -32.64 5.19
CA ASN A 298 -20.27 -34.04 5.28
C ASN A 298 -19.21 -35.02 4.74
N HIS A 299 -18.05 -34.54 4.33
CA HIS A 299 -16.99 -35.35 3.72
C HIS A 299 -17.49 -36.13 2.48
N GLY A 300 -18.29 -35.45 1.64
CA GLY A 300 -18.85 -36.01 0.41
C GLY A 300 -17.84 -36.19 -0.72
N GLU A 301 -18.33 -36.40 -1.95
CA GLU A 301 -17.48 -36.71 -3.11
C GLU A 301 -16.63 -35.51 -3.54
N ALA A 302 -17.19 -34.29 -3.55
CA ALA A 302 -16.42 -33.10 -3.87
C ALA A 302 -15.36 -32.85 -2.78
N TRP A 303 -15.67 -33.14 -1.51
CA TRP A 303 -14.69 -33.03 -0.42
C TRP A 303 -13.52 -33.98 -0.62
N LYS A 304 -13.76 -35.24 -1.02
CA LYS A 304 -12.66 -36.20 -1.27
C LYS A 304 -11.72 -35.68 -2.37
N LEU A 305 -12.29 -35.18 -3.47
CA LEU A 305 -11.52 -34.61 -4.57
C LEU A 305 -10.73 -33.37 -4.10
N VAL A 306 -11.39 -32.42 -3.44
CA VAL A 306 -10.76 -31.19 -2.90
C VAL A 306 -9.68 -31.51 -1.87
N SER A 307 -9.91 -32.49 -1.00
CA SER A 307 -8.94 -32.94 -0.01
C SER A 307 -7.69 -33.50 -0.70
N GLN A 308 -7.83 -34.27 -1.78
CA GLN A 308 -6.68 -34.73 -2.57
C GLN A 308 -5.99 -33.59 -3.31
N MET A 309 -6.76 -32.62 -3.84
CA MET A 309 -6.22 -31.46 -4.54
C MET A 309 -5.39 -30.54 -3.65
N MET A 310 -5.79 -30.35 -2.39
CA MET A 310 -5.21 -29.33 -1.52
C MET A 310 -4.38 -29.87 -0.36
N THR A 311 -4.39 -31.18 -0.08
CA THR A 311 -3.60 -31.75 1.03
C THR A 311 -2.32 -32.37 0.49
N PRO A 312 -1.14 -32.03 1.06
CA PRO A 312 0.11 -32.73 0.74
C PRO A 312 0.02 -34.22 1.08
N GLN A 313 0.62 -35.08 0.26
CA GLN A 313 0.76 -36.51 0.55
C GLN A 313 2.23 -36.85 0.78
N GLY A 314 2.62 -36.96 2.05
CA GLY A 314 4.03 -37.15 2.43
C GLY A 314 4.89 -35.97 1.99
N ASP A 315 5.93 -36.23 1.21
CA ASP A 315 6.84 -35.20 0.68
C ASP A 315 6.36 -34.56 -0.63
N GLN A 316 5.20 -34.97 -1.15
CA GLN A 316 4.65 -34.45 -2.41
C GLN A 316 3.75 -33.22 -2.16
N PRO A 317 3.84 -32.17 -3.00
CA PRO A 317 2.96 -31.01 -2.88
C PRO A 317 1.50 -31.40 -3.18
N PRO A 318 0.51 -30.57 -2.83
CA PRO A 318 -0.90 -30.85 -3.16
C PRO A 318 -1.11 -31.12 -4.67
N MET A 319 -2.04 -32.02 -5.00
CA MET A 319 -2.24 -32.50 -6.38
C MET A 319 -2.53 -31.37 -7.37
N PHE A 320 -3.24 -30.31 -6.97
CA PHE A 320 -3.46 -29.14 -7.83
C PHE A 320 -2.13 -28.54 -8.33
N TRP A 321 -1.16 -28.36 -7.43
CA TRP A 321 0.13 -27.79 -7.78
C TRP A 321 1.00 -28.74 -8.58
N GLN A 322 0.87 -30.05 -8.38
CA GLN A 322 1.51 -31.04 -9.24
C GLN A 322 0.98 -30.93 -10.68
N ILE A 323 -0.34 -30.81 -10.86
CA ILE A 323 -0.95 -30.61 -12.17
C ILE A 323 -0.45 -29.30 -12.81
N ALA A 324 -0.48 -28.19 -12.06
CA ALA A 324 0.04 -26.91 -12.53
C ALA A 324 1.53 -26.99 -12.94
N GLN A 325 2.35 -27.71 -12.16
CA GLN A 325 3.76 -27.92 -12.44
C GLN A 325 3.99 -28.77 -13.70
N ILE A 326 3.24 -29.87 -13.87
CA ILE A 326 3.31 -30.71 -15.06
C ILE A 326 2.92 -29.90 -16.30
N MET A 327 1.84 -29.12 -16.23
CA MET A 327 1.42 -28.25 -17.33
C MET A 327 2.48 -27.20 -17.67
N SER A 328 3.05 -26.55 -16.65
CA SER A 328 4.15 -25.59 -16.80
C SER A 328 5.39 -26.21 -17.47
N ILE A 329 5.76 -27.44 -17.09
CA ILE A 329 6.88 -28.18 -17.71
C ILE A 329 6.57 -28.55 -19.15
N LYS A 330 5.38 -29.14 -19.43
CA LYS A 330 4.97 -29.53 -20.77
C LYS A 330 4.88 -28.32 -21.72
N GLY A 331 4.38 -27.20 -21.23
CA GLY A 331 4.23 -25.96 -22.00
C GLY A 331 5.47 -25.06 -22.02
N ASN A 332 6.54 -25.41 -21.30
CA ASN A 332 7.74 -24.58 -21.14
C ASN A 332 7.44 -23.16 -20.60
N CYS A 333 6.50 -23.06 -19.64
CA CYS A 333 6.02 -21.79 -19.05
C CYS A 333 6.31 -21.75 -17.54
N LYS A 334 7.57 -21.93 -17.13
CA LYS A 334 7.95 -21.96 -15.70
C LYS A 334 7.54 -20.69 -14.94
N ASP A 335 7.71 -19.52 -15.55
CA ASP A 335 7.36 -18.23 -14.95
C ASP A 335 5.86 -18.13 -14.63
N GLU A 336 5.00 -18.84 -15.39
CA GLU A 336 3.55 -18.84 -15.15
C GLU A 336 3.14 -19.64 -13.91
N LEU A 337 3.91 -20.68 -13.55
CA LEU A 337 3.69 -21.39 -12.29
C LEU A 337 3.98 -20.47 -11.10
N ASP A 338 5.09 -19.74 -11.15
CA ASP A 338 5.46 -18.78 -10.10
C ASP A 338 4.46 -17.62 -10.02
N ASN A 339 3.98 -17.12 -11.17
CA ASN A 339 2.93 -16.12 -11.21
C ASN A 339 1.61 -16.64 -10.62
N LEU A 340 1.20 -17.87 -10.94
CA LEU A 340 -0.02 -18.48 -10.40
C LEU A 340 0.04 -18.61 -8.87
N ILE A 341 1.20 -19.05 -8.35
CA ILE A 341 1.49 -19.14 -6.91
C ILE A 341 1.40 -17.76 -6.26
N GLN A 342 2.00 -16.73 -6.86
CA GLN A 342 1.95 -15.36 -6.32
C GLN A 342 0.53 -14.79 -6.32
N GLU A 343 -0.22 -14.99 -7.40
CA GLU A 343 -1.60 -14.48 -7.52
C GLU A 343 -2.55 -15.24 -6.59
N PHE A 344 -2.35 -16.56 -6.37
CA PHE A 344 -3.10 -17.31 -5.34
C PHE A 344 -2.84 -16.76 -3.94
N MET A 345 -1.58 -16.50 -3.59
CA MET A 345 -1.25 -15.90 -2.29
C MET A 345 -1.85 -14.51 -2.15
N GLY A 346 -1.76 -13.69 -3.19
CA GLY A 346 -2.40 -12.38 -3.25
C GLY A 346 -3.91 -12.47 -3.00
N PHE A 347 -4.58 -13.39 -3.67
CA PHE A 347 -6.00 -13.68 -3.48
C PHE A 347 -6.32 -14.06 -2.02
N ALA A 348 -5.69 -15.10 -1.48
CA ALA A 348 -6.02 -15.62 -0.15
C ALA A 348 -5.83 -14.54 0.93
N TYR A 349 -4.77 -13.75 0.78
CA TYR A 349 -4.42 -12.66 1.66
C TYR A 349 -5.37 -11.46 1.57
N CYS A 350 -5.65 -10.98 0.36
CA CYS A 350 -6.60 -9.91 0.13
C CYS A 350 -7.99 -10.31 0.64
N PHE A 351 -8.40 -11.57 0.43
CA PHE A 351 -9.70 -12.06 0.85
C PHE A 351 -9.86 -12.07 2.38
N VAL A 352 -8.84 -12.51 3.12
CA VAL A 352 -8.83 -12.42 4.59
C VAL A 352 -8.98 -10.97 5.04
N SER A 353 -8.25 -10.04 4.41
CA SER A 353 -8.32 -8.61 4.71
C SER A 353 -9.73 -8.04 4.46
N GLU A 354 -10.35 -8.38 3.33
CA GLU A 354 -11.70 -7.94 2.97
C GLU A 354 -12.75 -8.46 3.95
N ILE A 355 -12.71 -9.75 4.29
CA ILE A 355 -13.64 -10.34 5.27
C ILE A 355 -13.44 -9.73 6.66
N MET A 356 -12.21 -9.40 7.05
CA MET A 356 -11.95 -8.67 8.30
C MET A 356 -12.52 -7.25 8.30
N LYS A 357 -12.45 -6.53 7.17
CA LYS A 357 -13.05 -5.20 7.05
C LYS A 357 -14.58 -5.29 7.16
N LYS A 358 -15.19 -6.31 6.55
CA LYS A 358 -16.64 -6.55 6.60
C LYS A 358 -17.12 -7.01 7.98
N TYR A 359 -16.33 -7.84 8.66
CA TYR A 359 -16.61 -8.38 9.99
C TYR A 359 -15.48 -8.06 10.98
N PRO A 360 -15.40 -6.81 11.49
CA PRO A 360 -14.29 -6.39 12.35
C PRO A 360 -14.19 -7.19 13.66
N ASN A 361 -15.33 -7.72 14.15
CA ASN A 361 -15.40 -8.58 15.33
C ASN A 361 -15.24 -10.08 15.01
N GLY A 362 -15.28 -10.43 13.72
CA GLY A 362 -15.16 -11.81 13.24
C GLY A 362 -13.77 -12.39 13.47
N GLY A 363 -12.72 -11.56 13.47
CA GLY A 363 -11.39 -11.84 13.99
C GLY A 363 -10.77 -13.23 13.67
N TYR A 364 -9.78 -13.24 12.80
CA TYR A 364 -9.01 -14.43 12.40
C TYR A 364 -7.76 -14.64 13.24
N ASP A 365 -7.45 -15.84 13.70
CA ASP A 365 -6.19 -16.09 14.42
C ASP A 365 -5.02 -16.27 13.42
N ARG A 366 -4.11 -15.29 13.37
CA ARG A 366 -2.90 -15.34 12.52
C ARG A 366 -2.06 -16.60 12.74
N GLU A 367 -1.91 -17.05 13.98
CA GLU A 367 -1.10 -18.23 14.31
C GLU A 367 -1.73 -19.52 13.78
N LYS A 368 -3.03 -19.52 13.50
CA LYS A 368 -3.74 -20.68 12.91
C LYS A 368 -3.92 -20.55 11.41
N LEU A 369 -4.24 -19.35 10.94
CA LEU A 369 -4.60 -19.11 9.55
C LEU A 369 -3.37 -19.16 8.63
N LEU A 370 -2.23 -18.62 9.04
CA LEU A 370 -1.04 -18.65 8.19
C LEU A 370 -0.44 -20.03 7.99
N PRO A 371 -0.29 -20.87 9.03
CA PRO A 371 0.11 -22.24 8.80
C PRO A 371 -0.85 -22.95 7.86
N TYR A 372 -2.17 -22.77 8.04
CA TYR A 372 -3.17 -23.32 7.14
C TYR A 372 -3.00 -22.85 5.69
N LEU A 373 -2.93 -21.54 5.43
CA LEU A 373 -2.74 -21.02 4.07
C LEU A 373 -1.43 -21.49 3.44
N LYS A 374 -0.37 -21.66 4.24
CA LYS A 374 0.89 -22.25 3.78
C LYS A 374 0.75 -23.74 3.43
N THR A 375 -0.13 -24.50 4.09
CA THR A 375 -0.40 -25.89 3.72
C THR A 375 -1.08 -26.02 2.36
N LEU A 376 -1.77 -24.96 1.93
CA LEU A 376 -2.39 -24.90 0.60
C LEU A 376 -1.38 -24.63 -0.51
N MET A 377 -0.12 -24.34 -0.18
CA MET A 377 0.93 -24.01 -1.14
C MET A 377 1.79 -25.22 -1.49
N PRO A 378 2.45 -25.23 -2.66
CA PRO A 378 3.50 -26.20 -2.88
C PRO A 378 4.58 -26.00 -1.79
N ALA A 379 5.00 -27.09 -1.15
CA ALA A 379 6.22 -27.08 -0.34
C ALA A 379 7.35 -26.54 -1.24
N GLU A 380 8.25 -25.69 -0.69
CA GLU A 380 9.37 -25.11 -1.44
C GLU A 380 9.93 -26.16 -2.39
N ALA A 381 9.76 -25.93 -3.70
CA ALA A 381 10.12 -26.91 -4.71
C ALA A 381 11.53 -27.44 -4.41
N PRO A 382 11.80 -28.75 -4.53
CA PRO A 382 13.17 -29.23 -4.40
C PRO A 382 14.01 -28.41 -5.37
N LYS A 383 14.97 -27.68 -4.80
CA LYS A 383 15.99 -26.94 -5.54
C LYS A 383 16.83 -27.99 -6.26
N ASN A 384 16.40 -28.38 -7.46
CA ASN A 384 17.19 -29.19 -8.37
C ASN A 384 17.92 -28.25 -9.33
#